data_AF-A0A644W9R3-F1
#
_entry.id   AF-A0A644W9R3-F1
#
_cell.length_a   1.000
_cell.length_b   1.000
_cell.length_c   1.000
_cell.angle_alpha   90.00
_cell.angle_beta   90.00
_cell.angle_gamma   90.00
#
_symmetry.space_group_name_H-M   'P 1'
#
loop_
_entity.id
_entity.type
_entity.pdbx_description
1 polymer ?
#
loop_
_entity_poly.entity_id
_entity_poly.type
_entity_poly.pdbx_seq_one_letter_code
_entity_poly.pdbx_strand_id
1 'polypeptide(L)'
;MKNLLVVFLIGFFALSSCTTEKIVEKTIIVHDTVVVNKFDYDYMLMAVLWYQTSAEMRALCYQAFNTARISLDDAIANHKGTKKMAVVVDIDETMVDNSPYEAQNVLGNFGYPERWGEWIDKASAAAIPGAVEFMKYAVSKGVDVFYISNRKIAEKDATIKNMRALGFPLIDDEHLLLRDKTSSKNERRDKVAATHDIVLLIGDNMNDFSGDFENKSVIDRFNTTDNNKSEFGKHFIVLPNPMYGDWEGAVLKYNFKQTNEQKDSVRKENLKGM
;
A
#
# COMPACT_ATOMS: atom_id res chain seq x y z
N MET A 1 -21.20 -0.88 -88.54
CA MET A 1 -19.79 -1.27 -88.32
C MET A 1 -19.60 -1.52 -86.83
N LYS A 2 -19.03 -2.69 -86.54
CA LYS A 2 -18.47 -3.27 -85.30
C LYS A 2 -18.54 -2.49 -83.98
N ASN A 3 -19.03 -3.22 -82.95
CA ASN A 3 -18.80 -3.04 -81.52
C ASN A 3 -17.33 -2.76 -81.17
N LEU A 4 -17.07 -1.95 -80.12
CA LEU A 4 -16.26 -2.41 -78.99
C LEU A 4 -16.48 -1.56 -77.74
N LEU A 5 -16.72 -2.28 -76.64
CA LEU A 5 -16.82 -1.85 -75.26
C LEU A 5 -15.43 -1.46 -74.73
N VAL A 6 -15.30 -0.35 -73.99
CA VAL A 6 -14.23 -0.20 -72.99
C VAL A 6 -14.84 0.42 -71.74
N VAL A 7 -14.90 -0.39 -70.69
CA VAL A 7 -15.20 0.00 -69.32
C VAL A 7 -13.89 0.43 -68.68
N PHE A 8 -13.84 1.61 -68.06
CA PHE A 8 -12.86 1.92 -67.03
C PHE A 8 -13.60 2.34 -65.76
N LEU A 9 -13.62 1.43 -64.80
CA LEU A 9 -13.94 1.67 -63.40
C LEU A 9 -12.74 2.42 -62.80
N ILE A 10 -12.91 3.65 -62.32
CA ILE A 10 -11.95 4.27 -61.42
C ILE A 10 -12.64 4.37 -60.06
N GLY A 11 -12.27 3.45 -59.17
CA GLY A 11 -12.63 3.52 -57.75
C GLY A 11 -11.86 4.65 -57.08
N PHE A 12 -12.58 5.58 -56.47
CA PHE A 12 -12.00 6.50 -55.51
C PHE A 12 -11.99 5.82 -54.14
N PHE A 13 -10.81 5.38 -53.71
CA PHE A 13 -10.58 4.89 -52.35
C PHE A 13 -10.79 6.03 -51.35
N ALA A 14 -11.72 5.84 -50.42
CA ALA A 14 -11.80 6.63 -49.20
C ALA A 14 -10.62 6.24 -48.29
N LEU A 15 -9.62 7.11 -48.17
CA LEU A 15 -8.56 6.96 -47.19
C LEU A 15 -9.06 7.52 -45.85
N SER A 16 -9.43 6.61 -44.96
CA SER A 16 -9.57 6.85 -43.52
C SER A 16 -8.21 7.27 -42.94
N SER A 17 -8.11 8.51 -42.47
CA SER A 17 -6.95 9.00 -41.72
C SER A 17 -6.98 8.40 -40.31
N CYS A 18 -6.12 7.42 -40.05
CA CYS A 18 -5.64 7.13 -38.71
C CYS A 18 -4.73 8.29 -38.28
N THR A 19 -5.20 9.14 -37.37
CA THR A 19 -4.31 10.03 -36.62
C THR A 19 -3.60 9.21 -35.54
N THR A 20 -2.40 8.72 -35.87
CA THR A 20 -1.45 8.24 -34.87
C THR A 20 -0.97 9.44 -34.08
N GLU A 21 -1.15 9.45 -32.76
CA GLU A 21 -0.53 10.47 -31.89
C GLU A 21 0.99 10.43 -32.09
N LYS A 22 1.56 11.58 -32.45
CA LYS A 22 3.01 11.75 -32.53
C LYS A 22 3.55 11.77 -31.11
N ILE A 23 4.38 10.78 -30.77
CA ILE A 23 5.30 10.85 -29.64
C ILE A 23 6.21 12.06 -29.88
N VAL A 24 6.12 13.07 -29.02
CA VAL A 24 7.06 14.20 -29.04
C VAL A 24 8.29 13.79 -28.25
N GLU A 25 9.32 13.30 -28.95
CA GLU A 25 10.65 13.18 -28.37
C GLU A 25 11.19 14.59 -28.09
N LYS A 26 11.45 14.89 -26.81
CA LYS A 26 12.02 16.15 -26.38
C LYS A 26 13.55 16.00 -26.33
N THR A 27 14.24 16.27 -27.44
CA THR A 27 15.70 16.30 -27.47
C THR A 27 16.22 17.65 -26.96
N ILE A 28 16.86 17.67 -25.80
CA ILE A 28 17.62 18.83 -25.30
C ILE A 28 19.10 18.56 -25.60
N ILE A 29 19.70 19.40 -26.45
CA ILE A 29 21.15 19.37 -26.68
C ILE A 29 21.78 20.46 -25.81
N VAL A 30 22.47 20.04 -24.75
CA VAL A 30 23.44 20.84 -24.00
C VAL A 30 24.65 19.95 -23.74
N HIS A 31 25.85 20.51 -23.97
CA HIS A 31 27.20 19.91 -23.89
C HIS A 31 27.34 18.48 -23.34
N ASP A 32 27.91 17.61 -24.18
CA ASP A 32 28.59 16.33 -23.91
C ASP A 32 28.58 15.82 -22.46
N THR A 33 27.40 15.46 -21.98
CA THR A 33 27.06 14.19 -21.35
C THR A 33 25.55 14.18 -21.31
N VAL A 34 24.90 13.50 -22.26
CA VAL A 34 23.51 13.11 -22.06
C VAL A 34 23.54 12.13 -20.90
N VAL A 35 23.25 12.61 -19.69
CA VAL A 35 22.84 11.72 -18.61
C VAL A 35 21.49 11.20 -19.03
N VAL A 36 21.50 10.12 -19.83
CA VAL A 36 20.31 9.30 -20.02
C VAL A 36 20.06 8.74 -18.63
N ASN A 37 19.09 9.32 -17.92
CA ASN A 37 18.61 8.71 -16.69
C ASN A 37 17.97 7.39 -17.12
N LYS A 38 18.75 6.30 -17.07
CA LYS A 38 18.34 4.99 -17.58
C LYS A 38 17.34 4.28 -16.67
N PHE A 39 17.08 4.84 -15.49
CA PHE A 39 16.16 4.31 -14.52
C PHE A 39 14.92 5.21 -14.43
N ASP A 40 13.76 4.56 -14.43
CA ASP A 40 12.48 5.15 -14.11
C ASP A 40 11.77 4.34 -13.00
N TYR A 41 10.71 4.90 -12.46
CA TYR A 41 9.87 4.23 -11.46
C TYR A 41 8.70 3.45 -12.09
N ASP A 42 8.74 3.16 -13.40
CA ASP A 42 7.64 2.46 -14.10
C ASP A 42 7.43 1.03 -13.59
N TYR A 43 8.42 0.43 -12.90
CA TYR A 43 8.24 -0.85 -12.22
C TYR A 43 7.07 -0.85 -11.22
N MET A 44 6.66 0.31 -10.72
CA MET A 44 5.51 0.47 -9.82
C MET A 44 4.18 0.72 -10.55
N LEU A 45 4.21 1.08 -11.84
CA LEU A 45 3.04 1.58 -12.57
C LEU A 45 1.83 0.64 -12.46
N MET A 46 2.03 -0.65 -12.72
CA MET A 46 0.93 -1.62 -12.66
C MET A 46 0.41 -1.86 -11.25
N ALA A 47 1.28 -1.82 -10.24
CA ALA A 47 0.88 -1.98 -8.84
C ALA A 47 0.08 -0.78 -8.34
N VAL A 48 0.53 0.44 -8.64
CA VAL A 48 -0.18 1.69 -8.31
C VAL A 48 -1.51 1.75 -9.06
N LEU A 49 -1.52 1.41 -10.35
CA LEU A 49 -2.74 1.40 -11.15
C LEU A 49 -3.75 0.39 -10.60
N TRP A 50 -3.31 -0.84 -10.29
CA TRP A 50 -4.18 -1.82 -9.65
C TRP A 50 -4.74 -1.30 -8.32
N TYR A 51 -3.90 -0.71 -7.47
CA TYR A 51 -4.34 -0.21 -6.17
C TYR A 51 -5.38 0.93 -6.30
N GLN A 52 -5.16 1.86 -7.23
CA GLN A 52 -6.02 3.02 -7.43
C GLN A 52 -7.31 2.73 -8.20
N THR A 53 -7.25 1.86 -9.21
CA THR A 53 -8.32 1.76 -10.21
C THR A 53 -9.02 0.41 -10.24
N SER A 54 -8.48 -0.64 -9.61
CA SER A 54 -9.14 -1.94 -9.62
C SER A 54 -10.34 -1.96 -8.67
N ALA A 55 -11.44 -2.57 -9.12
CA ALA A 55 -12.56 -2.87 -8.24
C ALA A 55 -12.17 -3.96 -7.22
N GLU A 56 -11.21 -4.82 -7.59
CA GLU A 56 -10.66 -5.91 -6.80
C GLU A 56 -9.96 -5.41 -5.54
N MET A 57 -9.15 -4.35 -5.62
CA MET A 57 -8.56 -3.73 -4.44
C MET A 57 -9.65 -3.31 -3.45
N ARG A 58 -10.68 -2.59 -3.92
CA ARG A 58 -11.80 -2.16 -3.07
C ARG A 58 -12.57 -3.34 -2.48
N ALA A 59 -12.80 -4.39 -3.28
CA ALA A 59 -13.47 -5.61 -2.83
C ALA A 59 -12.66 -6.34 -1.75
N LEU A 60 -11.34 -6.40 -1.88
CA LEU A 60 -10.45 -6.99 -0.88
C LEU A 60 -10.43 -6.18 0.41
N CYS A 61 -10.46 -4.84 0.35
CA CYS A 61 -10.62 -4.00 1.54
C CYS A 61 -11.93 -4.30 2.28
N TYR A 62 -13.06 -4.34 1.55
CA TYR A 62 -14.34 -4.71 2.16
C TYR A 62 -14.34 -6.13 2.71
N GLN A 63 -13.73 -7.09 2.01
CA GLN A 63 -13.61 -8.47 2.48
C GLN A 63 -12.82 -8.52 3.79
N ALA A 64 -11.70 -7.80 3.88
CA ALA A 64 -10.87 -7.71 5.07
C ALA A 64 -11.67 -7.13 6.26
N PHE A 65 -12.33 -5.97 6.10
CA PHE A 65 -13.08 -5.35 7.19
C PHE A 65 -14.39 -6.08 7.55
N ASN A 66 -15.06 -6.73 6.60
CA ASN A 66 -16.18 -7.62 6.89
C ASN A 66 -15.73 -8.85 7.69
N THR A 67 -14.57 -9.41 7.34
CA THR A 67 -13.96 -10.52 8.09
C THR A 67 -13.53 -10.06 9.48
N ALA A 68 -12.90 -8.88 9.59
CA ALA A 68 -12.53 -8.28 10.87
C ALA A 68 -13.75 -8.08 11.77
N ARG A 69 -14.90 -7.68 11.22
CA ARG A 69 -16.16 -7.57 11.96
C ARG A 69 -16.61 -8.91 12.53
N ILE A 70 -16.62 -9.95 11.71
CA ILE A 70 -16.99 -11.32 12.13
C ILE A 70 -16.05 -11.80 13.24
N SER A 71 -14.75 -11.63 13.05
CA SER A 71 -13.73 -12.07 14.01
C SER A 71 -13.75 -11.26 15.30
N LEU A 72 -14.07 -9.97 15.23
CA LEU A 72 -14.28 -9.14 16.41
C LEU A 72 -15.49 -9.61 17.21
N ASP A 73 -16.61 -9.90 16.54
CA ASP A 73 -17.81 -10.41 17.20
C ASP A 73 -17.57 -11.76 17.88
N ASP A 74 -16.83 -12.66 17.22
CA ASP A 74 -16.41 -13.94 17.80
C ASP A 74 -15.46 -13.74 19.00
N ALA A 75 -14.48 -12.85 18.89
CA ALA A 75 -13.56 -12.52 19.98
C ALA A 75 -14.30 -11.95 21.19
N ILE A 76 -15.26 -11.04 20.98
CA ILE A 76 -16.09 -10.48 22.05
C ILE A 76 -16.92 -11.58 22.73
N ALA A 77 -17.56 -12.45 21.96
CA ALA A 77 -18.41 -13.51 22.50
C ALA A 77 -17.61 -14.54 23.33
N ASN A 78 -16.34 -14.75 22.98
CA ASN A 78 -15.46 -15.73 23.61
C ASN A 78 -14.41 -15.12 24.55
N HIS A 79 -14.47 -13.80 24.82
CA HIS A 79 -13.49 -13.12 25.65
C HIS A 79 -13.57 -13.63 27.10
N LYS A 80 -12.44 -14.16 27.59
CA LYS A 80 -12.29 -14.67 28.97
C LYS A 80 -11.30 -13.86 29.79
N GLY A 81 -10.67 -12.85 29.18
CA GLY A 81 -9.70 -11.99 29.83
C GLY A 81 -10.36 -10.97 30.75
N THR A 82 -9.56 -10.38 31.63
CA THR A 82 -10.03 -9.30 32.53
C THR A 82 -9.65 -7.91 32.04
N LYS A 83 -8.75 -7.83 31.05
CA LYS A 83 -8.35 -6.56 30.43
C LYS A 83 -9.40 -6.13 29.41
N LYS A 84 -9.46 -4.84 29.14
CA LYS A 84 -10.29 -4.32 28.06
C LYS A 84 -9.75 -4.83 26.71
N MET A 85 -10.63 -5.16 25.77
CA MET A 85 -10.19 -5.59 24.45
C MET A 85 -9.69 -4.41 23.61
N ALA A 86 -8.72 -4.68 22.73
CA ALA A 86 -8.20 -3.73 21.78
C ALA A 86 -8.13 -4.31 20.36
N VAL A 87 -8.43 -3.46 19.37
CA VAL A 87 -8.02 -3.67 17.99
C VAL A 87 -6.81 -2.77 17.71
N VAL A 88 -5.74 -3.35 17.20
CA VAL A 88 -4.53 -2.63 16.81
C VAL A 88 -4.43 -2.62 15.29
N VAL A 89 -4.16 -1.45 14.72
CA VAL A 89 -4.08 -1.28 13.27
C VAL A 89 -2.85 -0.51 12.84
N ASP A 90 -2.33 -0.84 11.66
CA ASP A 90 -1.48 0.09 10.90
C ASP A 90 -2.31 1.27 10.32
N ILE A 91 -1.63 2.34 9.86
CA ILE A 91 -2.24 3.49 9.22
C ILE A 91 -2.10 3.44 7.68
N ASP A 92 -0.88 3.36 7.16
CA ASP A 92 -0.60 3.64 5.74
C ASP A 92 -0.95 2.40 4.90
N GLU A 93 -1.75 2.56 3.84
CA GLU A 93 -2.30 1.45 3.02
C GLU A 93 -3.24 0.48 3.77
N THR A 94 -3.44 0.69 5.07
CA THR A 94 -4.36 -0.09 5.93
C THR A 94 -5.61 0.72 6.31
N MET A 95 -5.44 1.95 6.79
CA MET A 95 -6.53 2.87 7.18
C MET A 95 -6.62 4.07 6.23
N VAL A 96 -5.49 4.56 5.73
CA VAL A 96 -5.41 5.69 4.80
C VAL A 96 -4.69 5.30 3.51
N ASP A 97 -5.18 5.83 2.40
CA ASP A 97 -4.66 5.58 1.05
C ASP A 97 -3.63 6.66 0.67
N ASN A 98 -2.37 6.26 0.57
CA ASN A 98 -1.26 7.07 0.13
C ASN A 98 -0.86 6.80 -1.33
N SER A 99 -1.63 6.00 -2.08
CA SER A 99 -1.34 5.74 -3.49
C SER A 99 -1.19 7.00 -4.37
N PRO A 100 -1.79 8.19 -4.07
CA PRO A 100 -1.48 9.40 -4.84
C PRO A 100 -0.03 9.88 -4.69
N TYR A 101 0.64 9.56 -3.58
CA TYR A 101 2.09 9.77 -3.44
C TYR A 101 2.86 8.82 -4.37
N GLU A 102 2.52 7.54 -4.39
CA GLU A 102 3.16 6.57 -5.28
C GLU A 102 2.93 6.88 -6.77
N ALA A 103 1.74 7.39 -7.12
CA ALA A 103 1.48 7.89 -8.47
C ALA A 103 2.39 9.08 -8.83
N GLN A 104 2.70 9.97 -7.87
CA GLN A 104 3.65 11.06 -8.11
C GLN A 104 5.09 10.54 -8.26
N ASN A 105 5.49 9.50 -7.53
CA ASN A 105 6.78 8.84 -7.71
C ASN A 105 6.95 8.35 -9.15
N VAL A 106 5.95 7.63 -9.67
CA VAL A 106 5.93 7.12 -11.06
C VAL A 106 5.95 8.28 -12.07
N LEU A 107 4.99 9.21 -11.99
CA LEU A 107 4.83 10.29 -12.98
C LEU A 107 5.96 11.34 -12.92
N GLY A 108 6.54 11.54 -11.74
CA GLY A 108 7.59 12.52 -11.48
C GLY A 108 9.00 11.96 -11.56
N ASN A 109 9.14 10.65 -11.75
CA ASN A 109 10.41 9.93 -11.77
C ASN A 109 11.30 10.21 -10.54
N PHE A 110 10.70 10.09 -9.35
CA PHE A 110 11.40 10.13 -8.06
C PHE A 110 10.88 9.01 -7.16
N GLY A 111 11.54 8.76 -6.03
CA GLY A 111 11.16 7.67 -5.14
C GLY A 111 11.24 8.03 -3.68
N TYR A 112 10.65 7.15 -2.86
CA TYR A 112 10.71 7.28 -1.41
C TYR A 112 12.16 7.41 -0.89
N PRO A 113 12.44 8.32 0.06
CA PRO A 113 11.49 9.17 0.81
C PRO A 113 11.28 10.57 0.22
N GLU A 114 11.68 10.82 -1.03
CA GLU A 114 11.57 12.16 -1.62
C GLU A 114 10.12 12.64 -1.59
N ARG A 115 9.90 13.88 -1.13
CA ARG A 115 8.59 14.55 -1.01
C ARG A 115 7.53 13.86 -0.15
N TRP A 116 7.88 12.80 0.59
CA TRP A 116 6.95 12.14 1.51
C TRP A 116 6.42 13.10 2.58
N GLY A 117 7.30 13.94 3.15
CA GLY A 117 6.88 14.96 4.12
C GLY A 117 5.87 15.95 3.54
N GLU A 118 6.06 16.40 2.29
CA GLU A 118 5.11 17.26 1.60
C GLU A 118 3.75 16.57 1.40
N TRP A 119 3.73 15.27 1.13
CA TRP A 119 2.50 14.49 1.02
C TRP A 119 1.78 14.40 2.36
N ILE A 120 2.51 14.08 3.44
CA ILE A 120 1.94 13.98 4.78
C ILE A 120 1.37 15.32 5.24
N ASP A 121 2.10 16.42 5.06
CA ASP A 121 1.68 17.76 5.48
C ASP A 121 0.40 18.25 4.79
N LYS A 122 0.11 17.76 3.57
CA LYS A 122 -1.16 18.02 2.89
C LYS A 122 -2.35 17.46 3.67
N ALA A 123 -2.16 16.37 4.43
CA ALA A 123 -3.17 15.72 5.24
C ALA A 123 -4.46 15.43 4.45
N SER A 124 -4.30 14.95 3.22
CA SER A 124 -5.37 14.78 2.23
C SER A 124 -5.50 13.33 1.73
N ALA A 125 -4.88 12.36 2.41
CA ALA A 125 -5.07 10.95 2.10
C ALA A 125 -6.55 10.57 2.29
N ALA A 126 -7.06 9.69 1.44
CA ALA A 126 -8.41 9.16 1.57
C ALA A 126 -8.44 8.02 2.60
N ALA A 127 -9.63 7.67 3.10
CA ALA A 127 -9.78 6.47 3.91
C ALA A 127 -9.83 5.22 3.02
N ILE A 128 -9.20 4.14 3.48
CA ILE A 128 -9.34 2.82 2.86
C ILE A 128 -10.82 2.35 2.97
N PRO A 129 -11.41 1.76 1.91
CA PRO A 129 -12.81 1.35 1.93
C PRO A 129 -13.16 0.43 3.11
N GLY A 130 -14.14 0.82 3.92
CA GLY A 130 -14.62 0.06 5.09
C GLY A 130 -13.85 0.30 6.39
N ALA A 131 -12.71 1.01 6.34
CA ALA A 131 -11.86 1.23 7.50
C ALA A 131 -12.57 2.07 8.57
N VAL A 132 -13.10 3.25 8.21
CA VAL A 132 -13.74 4.18 9.15
C VAL A 132 -14.96 3.52 9.81
N GLU A 133 -15.78 2.81 9.04
CA GLU A 133 -16.97 2.12 9.52
C GLU A 133 -16.61 1.01 10.52
N PHE A 134 -15.58 0.22 10.22
CA PHE A 134 -15.12 -0.84 11.11
C PHE A 134 -14.55 -0.28 12.42
N MET A 135 -13.73 0.77 12.37
CA MET A 135 -13.17 1.37 13.60
C MET A 135 -14.26 1.95 14.50
N LYS A 136 -15.25 2.64 13.92
CA LYS A 136 -16.43 3.11 14.67
C LYS A 136 -17.25 1.95 15.24
N TYR A 137 -17.37 0.86 14.50
CA TYR A 137 -18.04 -0.34 14.98
C TYR A 137 -17.33 -0.95 16.20
N ALA A 138 -16.01 -1.10 16.16
CA ALA A 138 -15.25 -1.62 17.30
C ALA A 138 -15.47 -0.79 18.57
N VAL A 139 -15.36 0.55 18.45
CA VAL A 139 -15.63 1.47 19.56
C VAL A 139 -17.07 1.36 20.07
N SER A 140 -18.06 1.22 19.17
CA SER A 140 -19.47 1.04 19.55
C SER A 140 -19.73 -0.27 20.33
N LYS A 141 -18.82 -1.24 20.23
CA LYS A 141 -18.87 -2.53 20.93
C LYS A 141 -18.05 -2.52 22.24
N GLY A 142 -17.54 -1.35 22.65
CA GLY A 142 -16.74 -1.18 23.85
C GLY A 142 -15.28 -1.63 23.72
N VAL A 143 -14.81 -1.86 22.50
CA VAL A 143 -13.42 -2.25 22.20
C VAL A 143 -12.63 -1.00 21.82
N ASP A 144 -11.48 -0.79 22.48
CA ASP A 144 -10.62 0.34 22.12
C ASP A 144 -9.86 0.07 20.84
N VAL A 145 -9.50 1.15 20.14
CA VAL A 145 -8.75 1.08 18.89
C VAL A 145 -7.43 1.83 19.01
N PHE A 146 -6.35 1.20 18.57
CA PHE A 146 -5.01 1.76 18.61
C PHE A 146 -4.39 1.78 17.21
N TYR A 147 -3.78 2.91 16.84
CA TYR A 147 -3.15 3.14 15.56
C TYR A 147 -1.63 3.12 15.74
N ILE A 148 -0.98 2.02 15.35
CA ILE A 148 0.46 1.84 15.45
C ILE A 148 1.09 1.95 14.06
N SER A 149 1.74 3.09 13.78
CA SER A 149 2.27 3.42 12.45
C SER A 149 3.74 3.81 12.47
N ASN A 150 4.42 3.58 11.35
CA ASN A 150 5.80 4.01 11.15
C ASN A 150 5.97 5.44 10.59
N ARG A 151 4.87 6.19 10.46
CA ARG A 151 4.94 7.66 10.44
C ARG A 151 5.74 8.17 11.64
N LYS A 152 6.52 9.21 11.43
CA LYS A 152 7.42 9.77 12.46
C LYS A 152 6.63 10.60 13.46
N ILE A 153 7.16 10.78 14.68
CA ILE A 153 6.59 11.74 15.65
C ILE A 153 6.48 13.17 15.06
N ALA A 154 7.41 13.57 14.19
CA ALA A 154 7.34 14.86 13.49
C ALA A 154 6.14 14.98 12.53
N GLU A 155 5.55 13.86 12.11
CA GLU A 155 4.40 13.77 11.19
C GLU A 155 3.06 13.66 11.96
N LYS A 156 3.08 13.78 13.31
CA LYS A 156 1.92 13.53 14.18
C LYS A 156 0.76 14.47 13.92
N ASP A 157 1.00 15.78 13.89
CA ASP A 157 -0.07 16.77 13.76
C ASP A 157 -0.81 16.64 12.42
N ALA A 158 -0.05 16.43 11.34
CA ALA A 158 -0.60 16.19 10.02
C ALA A 158 -1.41 14.87 9.96
N THR A 159 -0.92 13.82 10.63
CA THR A 159 -1.63 12.54 10.76
C THR A 159 -2.94 12.69 11.52
N ILE A 160 -2.93 13.38 12.67
CA ILE A 160 -4.13 13.67 13.47
C ILE A 160 -5.13 14.46 12.63
N LYS A 161 -4.67 15.51 11.94
CA LYS A 161 -5.52 16.33 11.06
C LYS A 161 -6.20 15.47 9.99
N ASN A 162 -5.45 14.64 9.29
CA ASN A 162 -6.00 13.78 8.24
C ASN A 162 -7.01 12.78 8.80
N MET A 163 -6.65 12.06 9.87
CA MET A 163 -7.48 10.98 10.42
C MET A 163 -8.77 11.51 11.05
N ARG A 164 -8.72 12.65 11.74
CA ARG A 164 -9.93 13.32 12.25
C ARG A 164 -10.83 13.81 11.14
N ALA A 165 -10.26 14.36 10.05
CA ALA A 165 -11.04 14.79 8.88
C ALA A 165 -11.76 13.62 8.20
N LEU A 166 -11.15 12.43 8.19
CA LEU A 166 -11.76 11.18 7.71
C LEU A 166 -12.78 10.60 8.70
N GLY A 167 -12.82 11.09 9.93
CA GLY A 167 -13.78 10.68 10.96
C GLY A 167 -13.39 9.41 11.70
N PHE A 168 -12.11 9.04 11.75
CA PHE A 168 -11.64 7.95 12.61
C PHE A 168 -11.86 8.27 14.11
N PRO A 169 -12.29 7.31 14.93
CA PRO A 169 -12.46 7.50 16.37
C PRO A 169 -11.11 7.44 17.11
N LEU A 170 -11.10 7.89 18.36
CA LEU A 170 -9.95 7.80 19.28
C LEU A 170 -8.62 8.31 18.67
N ILE A 171 -8.66 9.46 17.99
CA ILE A 171 -7.45 10.11 17.47
C ILE A 171 -6.93 11.08 18.52
N ASP A 172 -6.14 10.55 19.44
CA ASP A 172 -5.46 11.25 20.54
C ASP A 172 -4.09 10.60 20.84
N ASP A 173 -3.39 11.16 21.82
CA ASP A 173 -2.01 10.78 22.17
C ASP A 173 -1.87 9.39 22.78
N GLU A 174 -2.94 8.84 23.35
CA GLU A 174 -2.96 7.52 23.96
C GLU A 174 -3.13 6.43 22.90
N HIS A 175 -3.98 6.68 21.92
CA HIS A 175 -4.35 5.69 20.90
C HIS A 175 -3.50 5.78 19.63
N LEU A 176 -2.83 6.91 19.36
CA LEU A 176 -1.96 7.11 18.20
C LEU A 176 -0.47 6.91 18.55
N LEU A 177 0.07 5.73 18.24
CA LEU A 177 1.42 5.31 18.60
C LEU A 177 2.37 5.31 17.39
N LEU A 178 2.94 6.47 17.11
CA LEU A 178 3.85 6.69 15.98
C LEU A 178 5.28 6.22 16.25
N ARG A 179 6.11 6.17 15.20
CA ARG A 179 7.51 5.77 15.30
C ARG A 179 8.37 6.87 15.90
N ASP A 180 9.06 6.51 16.97
CA ASP A 180 10.17 7.26 17.55
C ASP A 180 11.52 6.69 17.03
N LYS A 181 12.20 5.85 17.81
CA LYS A 181 13.56 5.37 17.49
C LYS A 181 13.62 4.19 16.53
N THR A 182 12.65 3.29 16.59
CA THR A 182 12.66 2.02 15.85
C THR A 182 11.40 1.85 15.01
N SER A 183 11.56 1.30 13.80
CA SER A 183 10.43 0.89 12.94
C SER A 183 9.75 -0.38 13.41
N SER A 184 10.36 -1.15 14.31
CA SER A 184 9.68 -2.26 14.96
C SER A 184 8.44 -1.75 15.71
N LYS A 185 7.34 -2.47 15.55
CA LYS A 185 6.07 -2.15 16.21
C LYS A 185 5.88 -2.93 17.52
N ASN A 186 6.78 -3.85 17.85
CA ASN A 186 6.68 -4.71 19.03
C ASN A 186 6.54 -3.91 20.33
N GLU A 187 7.45 -2.97 20.61
CA GLU A 187 7.38 -2.18 21.86
C GLU A 187 6.08 -1.39 22.00
N ARG A 188 5.49 -0.96 20.87
CA ARG A 188 4.21 -0.24 20.87
C ARG A 188 3.02 -1.19 21.05
N ARG A 189 3.07 -2.39 20.45
CA ARG A 189 2.09 -3.46 20.72
C ARG A 189 2.17 -3.92 22.17
N ASP A 190 3.36 -4.08 22.74
CA ASP A 190 3.56 -4.49 24.14
C ASP A 190 2.97 -3.47 25.12
N LYS A 191 3.09 -2.17 24.81
CA LYS A 191 2.43 -1.10 25.60
C LYS A 191 0.91 -1.25 25.61
N VAL A 192 0.30 -1.58 24.47
CA VAL A 192 -1.15 -1.83 24.39
C VAL A 192 -1.49 -3.12 25.14
N ALA A 193 -0.73 -4.20 24.91
CA ALA A 193 -0.94 -5.50 25.55
C ALA A 193 -0.77 -5.48 27.08
N ALA A 194 -0.04 -4.50 27.63
CA ALA A 194 0.09 -4.32 29.07
C ALA A 194 -1.27 -4.03 29.74
N THR A 195 -2.13 -3.24 29.07
CA THR A 195 -3.42 -2.79 29.60
C THR A 195 -4.63 -3.41 28.91
N HIS A 196 -4.45 -3.97 27.71
CA HIS A 196 -5.51 -4.52 26.87
C HIS A 196 -5.23 -5.96 26.44
N ASP A 197 -6.29 -6.69 26.12
CA ASP A 197 -6.20 -7.92 25.33
C ASP A 197 -6.35 -7.53 23.85
N ILE A 198 -5.26 -7.59 23.10
CA ILE A 198 -5.30 -7.32 21.65
C ILE A 198 -6.00 -8.49 20.97
N VAL A 199 -7.20 -8.25 20.44
CA VAL A 199 -8.02 -9.30 19.81
C VAL A 199 -7.85 -9.35 18.29
N LEU A 200 -7.50 -8.22 17.68
CA LEU A 200 -7.22 -8.13 16.24
C LEU A 200 -6.00 -7.26 15.98
N LEU A 201 -5.20 -7.68 15.01
CA LEU A 201 -4.15 -6.91 14.37
C LEU A 201 -4.49 -6.76 12.88
N ILE A 202 -4.50 -5.53 12.38
CA ILE A 202 -4.89 -5.22 10.99
C ILE A 202 -3.77 -4.43 10.31
N GLY A 203 -3.33 -4.89 9.14
CA GLY A 203 -2.20 -4.29 8.43
C GLY A 203 -2.06 -4.77 7.00
N ASP A 204 -1.28 -4.07 6.20
CA ASP A 204 -0.87 -4.47 4.85
C ASP A 204 0.50 -5.16 4.83
N ASN A 205 1.28 -5.04 5.91
CA ASN A 205 2.61 -5.61 6.03
C ASN A 205 2.67 -6.65 7.17
N MET A 206 3.39 -7.76 6.97
CA MET A 206 3.48 -8.81 7.99
C MET A 206 4.09 -8.35 9.32
N ASN A 207 4.93 -7.30 9.30
CA ASN A 207 5.51 -6.71 10.51
C ASN A 207 4.46 -6.00 11.40
N ASP A 208 3.26 -5.76 10.89
CA ASP A 208 2.12 -5.23 11.63
C ASP A 208 1.53 -6.27 12.60
N PHE A 209 1.71 -7.56 12.29
CA PHE A 209 1.17 -8.67 13.06
C PHE A 209 2.16 -9.22 14.10
N SER A 210 3.43 -9.40 13.72
CA SER A 210 4.43 -9.98 14.62
C SER A 210 5.85 -9.52 14.29
N GLY A 211 6.69 -9.41 15.32
CA GLY A 211 8.14 -9.22 15.20
C GLY A 211 8.84 -10.39 14.49
N ASP A 212 8.21 -11.57 14.43
CA ASP A 212 8.77 -12.76 13.78
C ASP A 212 8.90 -12.63 12.27
N PHE A 213 8.43 -11.53 11.67
CA PHE A 213 8.61 -11.22 10.25
C PHE A 213 9.74 -10.21 9.98
N GLU A 214 10.26 -9.57 11.02
CA GLU A 214 11.23 -8.47 10.89
C GLU A 214 12.59 -8.97 10.39
N ASN A 215 13.17 -8.27 9.40
CA ASN A 215 14.50 -8.54 8.84
C ASN A 215 14.72 -9.99 8.34
N LYS A 216 13.64 -10.66 7.92
CA LYS A 216 13.67 -12.05 7.44
C LYS A 216 13.78 -12.16 5.92
N SER A 217 14.45 -13.22 5.46
CA SER A 217 14.52 -13.56 4.03
C SER A 217 13.13 -13.83 3.46
N VAL A 218 12.98 -13.79 2.13
CA VAL A 218 11.70 -14.12 1.46
C VAL A 218 11.19 -15.49 1.91
N ILE A 219 12.07 -16.50 1.95
CA ILE A 219 11.71 -17.88 2.35
C ILE A 219 11.28 -17.94 3.81
N ASP A 220 12.00 -17.27 4.71
CA ASP A 220 11.64 -17.31 6.13
C ASP A 220 10.33 -16.55 6.40
N ARG A 221 10.03 -15.49 5.64
CA ARG A 221 8.74 -14.81 5.72
C ARG A 221 7.61 -15.73 5.24
N PHE A 222 7.79 -16.46 4.14
CA PHE A 222 6.83 -17.50 3.72
C PHE A 222 6.62 -18.56 4.81
N ASN A 223 7.71 -19.10 5.37
CA ASN A 223 7.61 -20.09 6.45
C ASN A 223 6.89 -19.53 7.68
N THR A 224 7.18 -18.30 8.11
CA THR A 224 6.46 -17.65 9.22
C THR A 224 4.97 -17.49 8.87
N THR A 225 4.63 -17.08 7.64
CA THR A 225 3.23 -17.01 7.18
C THR A 225 2.55 -18.38 7.27
N ASP A 226 3.16 -19.43 6.71
CA ASP A 226 2.58 -20.78 6.69
C ASP A 226 2.40 -21.37 8.10
N ASN A 227 3.33 -21.07 9.01
CA ASN A 227 3.25 -21.45 10.42
C ASN A 227 2.08 -20.76 11.15
N ASN A 228 1.69 -19.56 10.71
CA ASN A 228 0.59 -18.76 11.28
C ASN A 228 -0.69 -18.81 10.43
N LYS A 229 -0.81 -19.75 9.48
CA LYS A 229 -1.92 -19.78 8.51
C LYS A 229 -3.33 -19.76 9.13
N SER A 230 -3.48 -20.28 10.34
CA SER A 230 -4.77 -20.30 11.07
C SER A 230 -5.19 -18.95 11.63
N GLU A 231 -4.25 -18.01 11.78
CA GLU A 231 -4.48 -16.68 12.36
C GLU A 231 -5.06 -15.69 11.36
N PHE A 232 -4.76 -15.87 10.06
CA PHE A 232 -5.24 -14.98 9.01
C PHE A 232 -6.76 -15.08 8.84
N GLY A 233 -7.42 -13.92 8.84
CA GLY A 233 -8.87 -13.81 8.88
C GLY A 233 -9.47 -13.98 10.28
N LYS A 234 -8.67 -14.29 11.31
CA LYS A 234 -9.12 -14.41 12.71
C LYS A 234 -8.48 -13.33 13.56
N HIS A 235 -7.21 -13.50 13.93
CA HIS A 235 -6.45 -12.54 14.72
C HIS A 235 -5.70 -11.55 13.82
N PHE A 236 -5.22 -12.00 12.65
CA PHE A 236 -4.52 -11.17 11.67
C PHE A 236 -5.45 -10.88 10.49
N ILE A 237 -5.72 -9.60 10.23
CA ILE A 237 -6.52 -9.15 9.09
C ILE A 237 -5.59 -8.42 8.11
N VAL A 238 -5.44 -8.97 6.91
CA VAL A 238 -4.47 -8.49 5.93
C VAL A 238 -5.16 -7.64 4.86
N LEU A 239 -4.56 -6.49 4.55
CA LEU A 239 -4.93 -5.64 3.42
C LEU A 239 -3.90 -5.81 2.28
N PRO A 240 -4.30 -5.70 1.01
CA PRO A 240 -3.38 -5.89 -0.10
C PRO A 240 -2.58 -4.61 -0.39
N ASN A 241 -1.25 -4.67 -0.31
CA ASN A 241 -0.37 -3.59 -0.79
C ASN A 241 0.73 -4.15 -1.70
N PRO A 242 0.56 -4.08 -3.03
CA PRO A 242 1.59 -4.46 -3.98
C PRO A 242 2.55 -3.32 -4.35
N MET A 243 2.33 -2.10 -3.85
CA MET A 243 3.10 -0.91 -4.26
C MET A 243 4.47 -0.89 -3.57
N TYR A 244 4.51 -1.22 -2.28
CA TYR A 244 5.72 -1.24 -1.48
C TYR A 244 5.54 -2.14 -0.24
N GLY A 245 6.61 -2.31 0.55
CA GLY A 245 6.55 -2.95 1.86
C GLY A 245 7.76 -3.83 2.14
N ASP A 246 7.77 -4.51 3.30
CA ASP A 246 8.89 -5.39 3.64
C ASP A 246 9.00 -6.62 2.72
N TRP A 247 7.99 -6.90 1.89
CA TRP A 247 8.10 -7.94 0.85
C TRP A 247 9.18 -7.56 -0.17
N GLU A 248 9.24 -6.28 -0.55
CA GLU A 248 10.32 -5.74 -1.37
C GLU A 248 11.62 -5.64 -0.55
N GLY A 249 11.52 -5.21 0.72
CA GLY A 249 12.67 -5.20 1.63
C GLY A 249 13.39 -6.55 1.70
N ALA A 250 12.65 -7.65 1.83
CA ALA A 250 13.20 -9.00 1.85
C ALA A 250 13.90 -9.38 0.53
N VAL A 251 13.32 -9.01 -0.62
CA VAL A 251 13.95 -9.18 -1.95
C VAL A 251 15.27 -8.41 -2.03
N LEU A 252 15.28 -7.17 -1.54
CA LEU A 252 16.46 -6.30 -1.49
C LEU A 252 17.42 -6.62 -0.33
N LYS A 253 17.18 -7.70 0.42
CA LYS A 253 17.97 -8.09 1.62
C LYS A 253 18.07 -6.96 2.65
N TYR A 254 17.04 -6.13 2.74
CA TYR A 254 16.92 -4.91 3.54
C TYR A 254 18.05 -3.88 3.32
N ASN A 255 18.77 -3.99 2.21
CA ASN A 255 19.80 -3.03 1.84
C ASN A 255 19.23 -1.98 0.87
N PHE A 256 18.52 -0.99 1.42
CA PHE A 256 17.93 0.10 0.65
C PHE A 256 18.94 1.13 0.12
N LYS A 257 20.22 1.02 0.51
CA LYS A 257 21.32 1.89 0.03
C LYS A 257 21.83 1.51 -1.37
N GLN A 258 21.33 0.40 -1.93
CA GLN A 258 21.57 0.03 -3.32
C GLN A 258 21.17 1.15 -4.28
N THR A 259 21.90 1.28 -5.40
CA THR A 259 21.47 2.15 -6.50
C THR A 259 20.16 1.63 -7.11
N ASN A 260 19.49 2.48 -7.87
CA ASN A 260 18.23 2.10 -8.50
C ASN A 260 18.40 0.95 -9.51
N GLU A 261 19.52 0.91 -10.24
CA GLU A 261 19.87 -0.17 -11.17
C GLU A 261 20.16 -1.49 -10.45
N GLN A 262 20.79 -1.42 -9.27
CA GLN A 262 20.99 -2.60 -8.43
C GLN A 262 19.66 -3.15 -7.92
N LYS A 263 18.75 -2.29 -7.46
CA LYS A 263 17.40 -2.70 -7.04
C LYS A 263 16.62 -3.33 -8.19
N ASP A 264 16.67 -2.74 -9.39
CA ASP A 264 16.06 -3.30 -10.59
C ASP A 264 16.60 -4.70 -10.92
N SER A 265 17.93 -4.87 -10.90
CA SER A 265 18.57 -6.17 -11.14
C SER A 265 18.10 -7.22 -10.13
N VAL A 266 18.10 -6.87 -8.83
CA VAL A 266 17.67 -7.77 -7.76
C VAL A 266 16.18 -8.13 -7.89
N ARG A 267 15.30 -7.19 -8.25
CA ARG A 267 13.88 -7.47 -8.50
C ARG A 267 13.71 -8.49 -9.63
N LYS A 268 14.41 -8.29 -10.75
CA LYS A 268 14.38 -9.19 -11.92
C LYS A 268 14.91 -10.58 -11.61
N GLU A 269 16.02 -10.69 -10.88
CA GLU A 269 16.61 -11.98 -10.46
C GLU A 269 15.68 -12.80 -9.55
N ASN A 270 14.76 -12.16 -8.83
CA ASN A 270 13.81 -12.83 -7.95
C ASN A 270 12.50 -13.24 -8.67
N LEU A 271 12.32 -12.88 -9.94
CA LEU A 271 11.19 -13.38 -10.73
C LEU A 271 11.45 -14.84 -11.14
N LYS A 272 10.40 -15.66 -11.05
CA LYS A 272 10.42 -17.05 -11.51
C LYS A 272 9.76 -17.14 -12.88
N GLY A 273 10.58 -17.01 -13.93
CA GLY A 273 10.19 -17.22 -15.33
C GLY A 273 10.63 -18.60 -15.86
N MET A 274 10.22 -18.91 -17.10
CA MET A 274 10.76 -20.04 -17.87
C MET A 274 12.08 -19.66 -18.55
#